data_AF-A0A2S6BS63-F1
#
_entry.id   AF-A0A2S6BS63-F1
#
_cell.length_a   1.000
_cell.length_b   1.000
_cell.length_c   1.000
_cell.angle_alpha   90.00
_cell.angle_beta   90.00
_cell.angle_gamma   90.00
#
_symmetry.space_group_name_H-M   'P 1'
#
loop_
_entity.id
_entity.type
_entity.pdbx_description
1 polymer ?
#
loop_
_entity_poly.entity_id
_entity_poly.type
_entity_poly.pdbx_seq_one_letter_code
_entity_poly.pdbx_strand_id
1 'polypeptide(L)'
;MGSVVIPHLVTGWHVDQAIMSEEDRLVVIRFGRDWDPDCMRQDEVLYKIADRVKNFAVIYVCDLDQVPDFKQMYELYDTVTLMFFFRNKHMMCDFGTGNNNKLNWVLEDKQELIDIIETIYKGAKKGRGLVVSPKDYSTRYRY
;
A
#
# COMPACT_ATOMS: atom_id res chain seq x y z
N MET A 1 -22.05 -8.31 -12.59
CA MET A 1 -20.91 -8.48 -11.68
C MET A 1 -19.78 -7.62 -12.22
N GLY A 2 -19.59 -6.41 -11.69
CA GLY A 2 -18.48 -5.56 -12.13
C GLY A 2 -17.22 -6.04 -11.45
N SER A 3 -16.33 -6.69 -12.19
CA SER A 3 -14.97 -6.95 -11.71
C SER A 3 -14.25 -5.61 -11.60
N VAL A 4 -13.98 -5.17 -10.37
CA VAL A 4 -13.19 -3.95 -10.13
C VAL A 4 -11.73 -4.29 -10.41
N VAL A 5 -11.30 -4.18 -11.65
CA VAL A 5 -9.87 -4.30 -12.00
C VAL A 5 -9.14 -3.20 -11.24
N ILE A 6 -8.11 -3.56 -10.47
CA ILE A 6 -7.31 -2.56 -9.75
C ILE A 6 -6.61 -1.68 -10.80
N PRO A 7 -6.72 -0.35 -10.72
CA PRO A 7 -6.13 0.51 -11.75
C PRO A 7 -4.60 0.46 -11.72
N HIS A 8 -3.99 0.25 -12.89
CA HIS A 8 -2.54 0.29 -13.08
C HIS A 8 -2.06 1.71 -13.35
N LEU A 9 -1.01 2.13 -12.65
CA LEU A 9 -0.31 3.38 -12.87
C LEU A 9 0.88 3.11 -13.80
N VAL A 10 0.73 3.56 -15.05
CA VAL A 10 1.62 3.17 -16.15
C VAL A 10 2.83 4.10 -16.36
N THR A 11 2.88 5.24 -15.68
CA THR A 11 4.00 6.19 -15.72
C THR A 11 4.20 6.87 -14.37
N GLY A 12 5.38 7.46 -14.14
CA GLY A 12 5.67 8.26 -12.95
C GLY A 12 4.67 9.39 -12.72
N TRP A 13 4.26 10.06 -13.80
CA TRP A 13 3.24 11.11 -13.74
C TRP A 13 1.88 10.60 -13.22
N HIS A 14 1.45 9.39 -13.60
CA HIS A 14 0.21 8.82 -13.07
C HIS A 14 0.31 8.54 -11.57
N VAL A 15 1.48 8.12 -11.09
CA VAL A 15 1.73 7.91 -9.66
C VAL A 15 1.66 9.22 -8.89
N ASP A 16 2.38 10.25 -9.34
CA ASP A 16 2.34 11.57 -8.72
C ASP A 16 0.93 12.16 -8.72
N GLN A 17 0.23 12.07 -9.85
CA GLN A 17 -1.13 12.58 -9.98
C GLN A 17 -2.09 11.84 -9.03
N ALA A 18 -2.00 10.51 -8.93
CA ALA A 18 -2.86 9.73 -8.03
C ALA A 18 -2.64 10.10 -6.55
N ILE A 19 -1.39 10.36 -6.16
CA ILE A 19 -1.04 10.80 -4.80
C ILE A 19 -1.52 12.23 -4.52
N MET A 20 -1.41 13.13 -5.51
CA MET A 20 -1.75 14.55 -5.36
C MET A 20 -3.26 14.81 -5.43
N SER A 21 -4.01 14.06 -6.23
CA SER A 21 -5.44 14.34 -6.47
C SER A 21 -6.36 13.91 -5.32
N GLU A 22 -5.91 13.03 -4.44
CA GLU A 22 -6.75 12.47 -3.37
C GLU A 22 -6.59 13.26 -2.06
N GLU A 23 -7.64 14.01 -1.72
CA GLU A 23 -7.66 14.86 -0.53
C GLU A 23 -8.31 14.20 0.70
N ASP A 24 -9.22 13.26 0.47
CA ASP A 24 -10.08 12.68 1.50
C ASP A 24 -9.89 11.19 1.73
N ARG A 25 -9.23 10.49 0.82
CA ARG A 25 -8.97 9.05 0.92
C ARG A 25 -7.48 8.78 1.05
N LEU A 26 -7.17 7.65 1.69
CA LEU A 26 -5.82 7.10 1.71
C LEU A 26 -5.49 6.49 0.35
N VAL A 27 -4.39 6.91 -0.27
CA VAL A 27 -3.87 6.29 -1.48
C VAL A 27 -2.96 5.13 -1.09
N VAL A 28 -3.32 3.93 -1.53
CA VAL A 28 -2.54 2.71 -1.34
C VAL A 28 -1.95 2.32 -2.69
N ILE A 29 -0.63 2.22 -2.77
CA ILE A 29 0.05 1.82 -4.00
C ILE A 29 0.85 0.55 -3.74
N ARG A 30 0.56 -0.49 -4.53
CA ARG A 30 1.40 -1.69 -4.62
C ARG A 30 2.48 -1.46 -5.66
N PHE A 31 3.72 -1.42 -5.21
CA PHE A 31 4.90 -1.50 -6.08
C PHE A 31 5.37 -2.94 -6.13
N GLY A 32 5.61 -3.44 -7.35
CA GLY A 32 6.08 -4.80 -7.57
C GLY A 32 6.11 -5.12 -9.06
N ARG A 33 6.29 -6.38 -9.42
CA ARG A 33 6.20 -6.84 -10.81
C ARG A 33 4.97 -7.70 -10.98
N ASP A 34 4.17 -7.45 -12.01
CA ASP A 34 2.86 -8.11 -12.14
C ASP A 34 2.97 -9.64 -12.34
N TRP A 35 4.11 -10.10 -12.87
CA TRP A 35 4.41 -11.51 -13.06
C TRP A 35 4.92 -12.23 -11.80
N ASP A 36 5.28 -11.48 -10.75
CA ASP A 36 5.83 -12.06 -9.53
C ASP A 36 4.72 -12.75 -8.70
N PRO A 37 4.89 -14.01 -8.27
CA PRO A 37 3.87 -14.73 -7.52
C PRO A 37 3.42 -14.05 -6.23
N ASP A 38 4.32 -13.33 -5.53
CA ASP A 38 3.98 -12.63 -4.30
C ASP A 38 3.13 -11.38 -4.59
N CYS A 39 3.42 -10.69 -5.69
CA CYS A 39 2.59 -9.57 -6.17
C CYS A 39 1.20 -10.06 -6.56
N MET A 40 1.09 -11.19 -7.29
CA MET A 40 -0.20 -11.77 -7.66
C MET A 40 -1.05 -12.14 -6.44
N ARG A 41 -0.43 -12.74 -5.41
CA ARG A 41 -1.14 -13.06 -4.14
C ARG A 41 -1.60 -11.78 -3.44
N GLN A 42 -0.75 -10.76 -3.39
CA GLN A 42 -1.10 -9.49 -2.76
C GLN A 42 -2.23 -8.77 -3.51
N ASP A 43 -2.21 -8.78 -4.85
CA ASP A 43 -3.24 -8.19 -5.70
C ASP A 43 -4.59 -8.88 -5.52
N GLU A 44 -4.61 -10.21 -5.34
CA GLU A 44 -5.85 -10.94 -5.04
C GLU A 44 -6.48 -10.48 -3.72
N VAL A 45 -5.67 -10.22 -2.69
CA VAL A 45 -6.14 -9.68 -1.41
C VAL A 45 -6.66 -8.26 -1.61
N LEU A 46 -5.88 -7.40 -2.27
CA LEU A 46 -6.25 -6.01 -2.57
C LEU A 46 -7.57 -5.92 -3.34
N TYR A 47 -7.75 -6.76 -4.36
CA TYR A 47 -8.95 -6.84 -5.16
C TYR A 47 -10.18 -7.17 -4.30
N LYS A 48 -10.05 -8.14 -3.39
CA LYS A 48 -11.14 -8.56 -2.50
C LYS A 48 -11.49 -7.51 -1.44
N ILE A 49 -10.57 -6.62 -1.08
CA ILE A 49 -10.83 -5.56 -0.10
C ILE A 49 -11.18 -4.21 -0.72
N ALA A 50 -10.89 -3.98 -2.01
CA ALA A 50 -11.08 -2.71 -2.69
C ALA A 50 -12.48 -2.12 -2.49
N ASP A 51 -13.52 -2.95 -2.65
CA ASP A 51 -14.91 -2.52 -2.46
C ASP A 51 -15.26 -2.20 -1.00
N ARG A 52 -14.59 -2.84 -0.04
CA ARG A 52 -14.82 -2.62 1.40
C ARG A 52 -14.18 -1.33 1.89
N VAL A 53 -13.08 -0.90 1.27
CA VAL A 53 -12.30 0.28 1.70
C VAL A 53 -12.54 1.53 0.83
N LYS A 54 -13.27 1.42 -0.28
CA LYS A 54 -13.47 2.51 -1.29
C LYS A 54 -13.92 3.87 -0.74
N ASN A 55 -14.61 3.89 0.39
CA ASN A 55 -15.11 5.10 1.04
C ASN A 55 -13.99 5.92 1.70
N PHE A 56 -12.86 5.30 2.05
CA PHE A 56 -11.77 5.94 2.80
C PHE A 56 -10.37 5.62 2.26
N ALA A 57 -10.24 4.70 1.31
CA ALA A 57 -9.00 4.39 0.63
C ALA A 57 -9.25 4.11 -0.86
N VAL A 58 -8.23 4.39 -1.66
CA VAL A 58 -8.13 4.02 -3.08
C VAL A 58 -6.88 3.18 -3.28
N ILE A 59 -6.99 2.13 -4.08
CA ILE A 59 -5.92 1.17 -4.31
C ILE A 59 -5.47 1.26 -5.76
N TYR A 60 -4.16 1.36 -5.95
CA TYR A 60 -3.49 1.32 -7.24
C TYR A 60 -2.38 0.28 -7.24
N VAL A 61 -2.02 -0.17 -8.44
CA VAL A 61 -0.83 -1.00 -8.65
C VAL A 61 0.13 -0.30 -9.60
N CYS A 62 1.43 -0.50 -9.39
CA CYS A 62 2.50 0.05 -10.20
C CYS A 62 3.51 -1.05 -10.50
N ASP A 63 3.69 -1.36 -11.80
CA ASP A 63 4.73 -2.29 -12.23
C ASP A 63 6.08 -1.58 -12.27
N LEU A 64 7.05 -2.11 -11.53
CA LEU A 64 8.40 -1.59 -11.40
C LEU A 64 9.28 -1.78 -12.64
N ASP A 65 8.94 -2.71 -13.53
CA ASP A 65 9.62 -2.86 -14.83
C ASP A 65 9.12 -1.80 -15.82
N GLN A 66 7.87 -1.33 -15.67
CA GLN A 66 7.31 -0.25 -16.47
C GLN A 66 7.68 1.14 -15.92
N VAL A 67 7.65 1.33 -14.60
CA VAL A 67 7.91 2.61 -13.92
C VAL A 67 9.05 2.44 -12.92
N PRO A 68 10.32 2.54 -13.37
CA PRO A 68 11.47 2.33 -12.50
C PRO A 68 11.82 3.54 -11.63
N ASP A 69 11.25 4.72 -11.90
CA ASP A 69 11.63 6.02 -11.31
C ASP A 69 11.61 6.02 -9.76
N PHE A 70 10.70 5.26 -9.16
CA PHE A 70 10.53 5.20 -7.71
C PHE A 70 11.41 4.16 -7.01
N LYS A 71 12.10 3.28 -7.75
CA LYS A 71 12.93 2.20 -7.16
C LYS A 71 13.96 2.75 -6.19
N GLN A 72 14.72 3.76 -6.63
CA GLN A 72 15.76 4.37 -5.81
C GLN A 72 15.18 5.29 -4.74
N MET A 73 14.15 6.08 -5.09
CA MET A 73 13.54 7.05 -4.18
C MET A 73 12.93 6.41 -2.94
N TYR A 74 12.24 5.28 -3.12
CA TYR A 74 11.58 4.55 -2.04
C TYR A 74 12.32 3.27 -1.63
N GLU A 75 13.56 3.04 -2.10
CA GLU A 75 14.37 1.86 -1.78
C GLU A 75 13.63 0.53 -2.03
N LEU A 76 12.94 0.41 -3.17
CA LEU A 76 12.07 -0.73 -3.50
C LEU A 76 12.90 -1.92 -3.99
N TYR A 77 13.48 -2.66 -3.05
CA TYR A 77 14.30 -3.86 -3.31
C TYR A 77 13.53 -5.17 -3.11
N ASP A 78 12.43 -5.13 -2.34
CA ASP A 78 11.58 -6.28 -2.05
C ASP A 78 10.70 -6.67 -3.25
N THR A 79 10.22 -7.93 -3.30
CA THR A 79 9.38 -8.44 -4.39
C THR A 79 8.06 -7.69 -4.49
N VAL A 80 7.41 -7.47 -3.34
CA VAL A 80 6.15 -6.73 -3.21
C VAL A 80 6.28 -5.67 -2.12
N THR A 81 5.78 -4.48 -2.38
CA THR A 81 5.77 -3.39 -1.42
C THR A 81 4.44 -2.65 -1.47
N LEU A 82 3.80 -2.43 -0.31
CA LEU A 82 2.69 -1.49 -0.16
C LEU A 82 3.16 -0.21 0.51
N MET A 83 2.84 0.91 -0.13
CA MET A 83 3.04 2.25 0.42
C MET A 83 1.71 2.98 0.56
N PHE A 84 1.65 3.87 1.55
CA PHE A 84 0.44 4.60 1.92
C PHE A 84 0.70 6.09 1.82
N PHE A 85 -0.21 6.83 1.20
CA PHE A 85 -0.12 8.28 1.06
C PHE A 85 -1.44 8.93 1.44
N PHE A 86 -1.37 10.09 2.08
CA PHE A 86 -2.54 10.90 2.41
C PHE A 86 -2.21 12.37 2.19
N ARG A 87 -2.96 13.06 1.32
CA ARG A 87 -2.75 14.48 1.00
C ARG A 87 -1.30 14.81 0.62
N ASN A 88 -0.76 14.07 -0.33
CA ASN A 88 0.64 14.20 -0.79
C ASN A 88 1.71 13.97 0.30
N LYS A 89 1.35 13.29 1.39
CA LYS A 89 2.31 12.87 2.43
C LYS A 89 2.41 11.36 2.48
N HIS A 90 3.64 10.87 2.46
CA HIS A 90 3.93 9.46 2.75
C HIS A 90 3.61 9.16 4.22
N MET A 91 2.82 8.11 4.43
CA MET A 91 2.35 7.68 5.73
C MET A 91 3.16 6.47 6.20
N MET A 92 3.79 6.61 7.37
CA MET A 92 4.54 5.53 7.99
C MET A 92 3.62 4.73 8.92
N CYS A 93 3.87 3.42 8.99
CA CYS A 93 3.17 2.51 9.88
C CYS A 93 4.19 1.61 10.59
N ASP A 94 4.23 1.67 11.92
CA ASP A 94 5.04 0.79 12.73
C ASP A 94 4.37 -0.59 12.82
N PHE A 95 4.99 -1.56 12.16
CA PHE A 95 4.56 -2.96 12.17
C PHE A 95 5.35 -3.82 13.17
N GLY A 96 6.33 -3.26 13.88
CA GLY A 96 7.25 -4.02 14.74
C GLY A 96 8.36 -4.76 13.97
N THR A 97 8.46 -4.60 12.65
CA THR A 97 9.50 -5.22 11.80
C THR A 97 10.79 -4.40 11.72
N GLY A 98 10.77 -3.16 12.20
CA GLY A 98 11.86 -2.19 12.08
C GLY A 98 11.80 -1.32 10.82
N ASN A 99 10.99 -1.69 9.81
CA ASN A 99 10.73 -0.87 8.64
C ASN A 99 9.32 -0.26 8.71
N ASN A 100 9.26 1.04 8.95
CA ASN A 100 7.99 1.77 9.09
C ASN A 100 7.52 2.43 7.79
N ASN A 101 8.37 2.45 6.76
CA ASN A 101 8.10 3.18 5.51
C ASN A 101 7.12 2.42 4.61
N LYS A 102 7.10 1.09 4.71
CA LYS A 102 6.39 0.24 3.77
C LYS A 102 6.13 -1.14 4.35
N LEU A 103 5.08 -1.78 3.84
CA LEU A 103 4.79 -3.18 4.10
C LEU A 103 5.41 -4.01 2.96
N ASN A 104 6.47 -4.75 3.25
CA ASN A 104 7.31 -5.43 2.25
C ASN A 104 7.11 -6.95 2.19
N TRP A 105 5.90 -7.43 2.50
CA TRP A 105 5.57 -8.85 2.51
C TRP A 105 4.13 -9.10 2.07
N VAL A 106 3.81 -10.35 1.74
CA VAL A 106 2.43 -10.75 1.44
C VAL A 106 1.61 -10.86 2.72
N LEU A 107 0.55 -10.06 2.82
CA LEU A 107 -0.43 -10.12 3.90
C LEU A 107 -1.71 -10.80 3.40
N GLU A 108 -1.88 -12.07 3.75
CA GLU A 108 -2.98 -12.91 3.25
C GLU A 108 -4.32 -12.63 3.93
N ASP A 109 -4.29 -12.16 5.18
CA ASP A 109 -5.51 -11.86 5.94
C ASP A 109 -6.11 -10.52 5.48
N LYS A 110 -7.28 -10.62 4.87
CA LYS A 110 -8.04 -9.47 4.35
C LYS A 110 -8.48 -8.52 5.45
N GLN A 111 -8.90 -9.05 6.60
CA GLN A 111 -9.39 -8.22 7.70
C GLN A 111 -8.23 -7.47 8.33
N GLU A 112 -7.09 -8.14 8.48
CA GLU A 112 -5.86 -7.51 8.99
C GLU A 112 -5.39 -6.37 8.08
N LEU A 113 -5.43 -6.56 6.75
CA LEU A 113 -5.10 -5.48 5.81
C LEU A 113 -6.08 -4.30 5.91
N ILE A 114 -7.38 -4.58 6.07
CA ILE A 114 -8.41 -3.53 6.25
C ILE A 114 -8.15 -2.75 7.55
N ASP A 115 -7.87 -3.44 8.65
CA ASP A 115 -7.64 -2.82 9.95
C ASP A 115 -6.38 -1.93 9.93
N ILE A 116 -5.34 -2.34 9.19
CA ILE A 116 -4.15 -1.51 8.95
C ILE A 116 -4.52 -0.25 8.16
N ILE A 117 -5.18 -0.39 7.01
CA ILE A 117 -5.59 0.75 6.16
C ILE A 117 -6.47 1.72 6.96
N GLU A 118 -7.41 1.20 7.75
CA GLU A 118 -8.28 2.02 8.60
C GLU A 118 -7.50 2.76 9.69
N THR A 119 -6.52 2.10 10.31
CA THR A 119 -5.66 2.69 11.34
C THR A 119 -4.81 3.82 10.76
N ILE A 120 -4.20 3.60 9.59
CA ILE A 120 -3.43 4.63 8.88
C ILE A 120 -4.33 5.80 8.51
N TYR A 121 -5.52 5.55 7.95
CA TYR A 121 -6.47 6.59 7.58
C TYR A 121 -6.91 7.44 8.80
N LYS A 122 -7.28 6.79 9.91
CA LYS A 122 -7.66 7.48 11.17
C LYS A 122 -6.50 8.32 11.73
N GLY A 123 -5.26 7.81 11.66
CA GLY A 123 -4.08 8.55 12.09
C GLY A 123 -3.75 9.73 11.18
N ALA A 124 -3.86 9.54 9.86
CA ALA A 124 -3.62 10.56 8.86
C ALA A 124 -4.62 11.72 8.96
N LYS A 125 -5.92 11.43 9.15
CA LYS A 125 -6.97 12.44 9.41
C LYS A 125 -6.70 13.25 10.69
N LYS A 126 -6.00 12.67 11.68
CA LYS A 126 -5.56 13.35 12.91
C LYS A 126 -4.23 14.10 12.74
N GLY A 127 -3.64 14.12 11.54
CA GLY A 127 -2.39 14.81 11.24
C GLY A 127 -1.13 14.06 11.69
N ARG A 128 -1.22 12.78 12.06
CA ARG A 128 -0.04 11.97 12.41
C ARG A 128 0.65 11.49 11.13
N GLY A 129 1.98 11.57 11.07
CA GLY A 129 2.78 11.00 9.97
C GLY A 129 3.20 9.55 10.19
N LEU A 130 3.16 9.08 11.44
CA LEU A 130 3.45 7.71 11.86
C LEU A 130 2.28 7.18 12.68
N VAL A 131 1.81 5.98 12.35
CA VAL A 131 0.83 5.24 13.14
C VAL A 131 1.42 3.91 13.59
N VAL A 132 0.82 3.30 14.61
CA VAL A 132 1.18 1.96 15.06
C VAL A 132 0.14 0.99 14.52
N SER A 133 0.60 -0.09 13.89
CA SER A 133 -0.26 -1.18 13.43
C SER A 133 -1.06 -1.77 14.59
N PRO A 134 -2.33 -2.17 14.39
CA PRO A 134 -3.11 -2.82 15.44
C PRO A 134 -2.53 -4.17 15.87
N LYS A 135 -1.67 -4.78 15.04
CA LYS A 135 -0.99 -6.04 15.31
C LYS A 135 0.52 -5.90 15.15
N ASP A 136 1.25 -6.56 16.03
CA ASP A 136 2.71 -6.65 16.01
C ASP A 136 3.17 -7.81 15.12
N TYR A 137 4.07 -7.50 14.19
CA TYR A 137 4.69 -8.46 13.27
C TYR A 137 6.17 -8.72 13.60
N SER A 138 6.65 -8.30 14.78
CA SER A 138 8.03 -8.50 15.23
C SER A 138 8.47 -9.97 15.27
N THR A 139 7.54 -10.90 15.49
CA THR A 139 7.81 -12.35 15.50
C THR A 139 7.97 -12.95 14.11
N ARG A 140 7.61 -12.22 13.04
CA ARG A 140 7.72 -12.72 11.65
C ARG A 140 9.17 -12.95 11.23
N TYR A 141 10.10 -12.17 11.77
CA TYR A 141 11.54 -12.29 11.51
C TYR A 141 12.30 -12.99 12.64
N ARG A 142 11.60 -13.52 13.65
CA ARG A 142 12.24 -14.32 14.71
C ARG A 142 12.42 -15.74 14.17
N TYR A 143 13.64 -16.00 13.70
CA TYR A 143 14.16 -17.34 13.41
C TYR A 143 14.26 -18.18 14.68
#